data_AF-A0A9W8YDX4-F1
#
_entry.id   AF-A0A9W8YDX4-F1
#
_cell.length_a   1.000
_cell.length_b   1.000
_cell.length_c   1.000
_cell.angle_alpha   90.00
_cell.angle_beta   90.00
_cell.angle_gamma   90.00
#
_symmetry.space_group_name_H-M   'P 1'
#
loop_
_entity.id
_entity.type
_entity.pdbx_description
1 polymer ?
#
loop_
_entity_poly.entity_id
_entity_poly.type
_entity_poly.pdbx_seq_one_letter_code
_entity_poly.pdbx_strand_id
1 'polypeptide(L)'
;MPTSRPLTDLYDRILRERQGRVWTIHRIVEAEKLQQKIDKFNKKSLLQHSLDSGQEQGVTADEELRADVFQLNSELEGFGPGAKYKSSNVFGVDVEREIESFGDLALGGVRCLLLVMEGYWSIAKGLSADSTKEGDAQLLYKIIARNATRHQNERSCHDDTTAYSYWKKRWNADVARSDDKVWIRTKYDDLSENYKYEFVSRKELTDAKIEEDERIKDQWHNTRKRLIGLLMTHKDKLKHVKNVLCFGLGALDWRRPRSFVQHLAAATIRDTLNSLQQRGPNEGLQIIAQDPAYCSNCTSVLKSELSIEAVTSLKGFKEVTRNSFIITVAPSAPVCQIITDLTLDDGGPAAMLCDRFGDDYLAQERTREGALDALDTSDEPTKNMVEYKKRCVIEGFEDRDELPGMSYDEYKKYPTVQALRKELELTNKEIILDDKRETKTIDKDKIQKDNNWCDMSRREATWNFPESALYVRVD
;
A
#
# COMPACT_ATOMS: atom_id res chain seq x y z
N MET A 1 35.02 3.60 22.72
CA MET A 1 33.76 3.22 22.07
C MET A 1 34.03 3.09 20.58
N PRO A 2 33.55 2.04 19.89
CA PRO A 2 33.67 2.00 18.43
C PRO A 2 32.85 3.15 17.87
N THR A 3 33.47 4.05 17.12
CA THR A 3 32.75 5.04 16.32
C THR A 3 31.88 4.28 15.34
N SER A 4 30.56 4.35 15.49
CA SER A 4 29.63 3.77 14.51
C SER A 4 30.03 4.28 13.13
N ARG A 5 30.27 3.36 12.19
CA ARG A 5 30.53 3.77 10.81
C ARG A 5 29.27 4.49 10.31
N PRO A 6 29.41 5.60 9.56
CA PRO A 6 28.27 6.26 8.93
C PRO A 6 27.44 5.26 8.13
N LEU A 7 26.10 5.35 8.20
CA LEU A 7 25.17 4.53 7.43
C LEU A 7 25.47 4.59 5.91
N THR A 8 26.02 5.70 5.44
CA THR A 8 26.55 5.89 4.07
C THR A 8 27.54 4.79 3.68
N ASP A 9 28.52 4.49 4.54
CA ASP A 9 29.62 3.58 4.21
C ASP A 9 29.13 2.13 4.13
N LEU A 10 28.15 1.79 4.97
CA LEU A 10 27.54 0.47 5.01
C LEU A 10 26.60 0.27 3.82
N TYR A 11 25.78 1.26 3.49
CA TYR A 11 24.94 1.22 2.30
C TYR A 11 25.79 1.20 1.01
N ASP A 12 26.81 2.04 0.89
CA ASP A 12 27.75 2.00 -0.23
C ASP A 12 28.52 0.69 -0.30
N ARG A 13 28.83 0.05 0.85
CA ARG A 13 29.38 -1.30 0.86
C ARG A 13 28.40 -2.32 0.29
N ILE A 14 27.14 -2.32 0.74
CA ILE A 14 26.10 -3.21 0.20
C ILE A 14 25.99 -3.01 -1.30
N LEU A 15 25.85 -1.77 -1.76
CA LEU A 15 25.73 -1.47 -3.17
C LEU A 15 26.99 -1.88 -3.94
N ARG A 16 28.20 -1.65 -3.44
CA ARG A 16 29.44 -2.13 -4.10
C ARG A 16 29.47 -3.65 -4.23
N GLU A 17 29.18 -4.38 -3.16
CA GLU A 17 29.16 -5.85 -3.15
C GLU A 17 28.06 -6.41 -4.05
N ARG A 18 27.02 -5.61 -4.33
CA ARG A 18 25.82 -6.00 -5.07
C ARG A 18 25.67 -5.32 -6.42
N GLN A 19 26.75 -4.76 -6.98
CA GLN A 19 26.73 -4.08 -8.28
C GLN A 19 25.64 -2.99 -8.39
N GLY A 20 25.40 -2.30 -7.28
CA GLY A 20 24.43 -1.22 -7.16
C GLY A 20 22.99 -1.66 -6.91
N ARG A 21 22.69 -2.95 -6.71
CA ARG A 21 21.30 -3.44 -6.64
C ARG A 21 21.03 -4.29 -5.41
N VAL A 22 20.04 -3.90 -4.61
CA VAL A 22 19.55 -4.79 -3.56
C VAL A 22 18.56 -5.79 -4.14
N TRP A 23 17.63 -5.29 -4.95
CA TRP A 23 16.62 -6.09 -5.66
C TRP A 23 17.08 -6.47 -7.07
N THR A 24 16.87 -7.73 -7.42
CA THR A 24 17.15 -8.26 -8.78
C THR A 24 15.98 -9.13 -9.21
N ILE A 25 15.84 -9.36 -10.51
CA ILE A 25 14.78 -10.23 -11.04
C ILE A 25 14.84 -11.64 -10.45
N HIS A 26 16.05 -12.16 -10.19
CA HIS A 26 16.25 -13.46 -9.55
C HIS A 26 15.59 -13.50 -8.16
N ARG A 27 15.77 -12.45 -7.37
CA ARG A 27 15.17 -12.36 -6.03
C ARG A 27 13.67 -12.18 -6.04
N ILE A 28 13.14 -11.45 -7.02
CA ILE A 28 11.70 -11.36 -7.23
C ILE A 28 11.13 -12.75 -7.52
N VAL A 29 11.81 -13.56 -8.34
CA VAL A 29 11.40 -14.94 -8.64
C VAL A 29 11.51 -15.84 -7.41
N GLU A 30 12.53 -15.69 -6.57
CA GLU A 30 12.65 -16.42 -5.30
C GLU A 30 11.52 -16.06 -4.32
N ALA A 31 11.28 -14.76 -4.13
CA ALA A 31 10.19 -14.26 -3.29
C ALA A 31 8.82 -14.68 -3.84
N GLU A 32 8.63 -14.74 -5.16
CA GLU A 32 7.39 -15.21 -5.79
C GLU A 32 7.13 -16.69 -5.47
N LYS A 33 8.15 -17.56 -5.55
CA LYS A 33 8.00 -18.98 -5.18
C LYS A 33 7.55 -19.13 -3.73
N LEU A 34 8.11 -18.30 -2.84
CA LEU A 34 7.72 -18.31 -1.43
C LEU A 34 6.30 -17.76 -1.24
N GLN A 35 5.94 -16.68 -1.93
CA GLN A 35 4.59 -16.12 -1.93
C GLN A 35 3.57 -17.14 -2.44
N GLN A 36 3.87 -17.93 -3.47
CA GLN A 36 2.99 -19.00 -3.94
C GLN A 36 2.74 -20.07 -2.87
N LYS A 37 3.75 -20.41 -2.05
CA LYS A 37 3.56 -21.31 -0.89
C LYS A 37 2.69 -20.67 0.18
N ILE A 38 2.90 -19.38 0.46
CA ILE A 38 2.06 -18.59 1.38
C ILE A 38 0.60 -18.55 0.89
N ASP A 39 0.38 -18.29 -0.39
CA ASP A 39 -0.95 -18.23 -1.00
C ASP A 39 -1.68 -19.58 -0.86
N LYS A 40 -0.97 -20.69 -1.08
CA LYS A 40 -1.49 -22.05 -0.85
C LYS A 40 -1.82 -22.30 0.62
N PHE A 41 -0.94 -21.90 1.54
CA PHE A 41 -1.20 -21.99 2.98
C PHE A 41 -2.44 -21.19 3.39
N ASN A 42 -2.55 -19.96 2.89
CA ASN A 42 -3.69 -19.07 3.16
C ASN A 42 -4.99 -19.65 2.61
N LYS A 43 -4.96 -20.18 1.38
CA LYS A 43 -6.10 -20.91 0.80
C LYS A 43 -6.52 -22.06 1.72
N LYS A 44 -5.57 -22.90 2.15
CA LYS A 44 -5.83 -24.02 3.06
C LYS A 44 -6.48 -23.55 4.36
N SER A 45 -5.93 -22.54 5.02
CA SER A 45 -6.46 -21.99 6.28
C SER A 45 -7.88 -21.46 6.12
N LEU A 46 -8.20 -20.80 5.01
CA LEU A 46 -9.54 -20.29 4.73
C LEU A 46 -10.55 -21.41 4.44
N LEU A 47 -10.13 -22.47 3.73
CA LEU A 47 -10.98 -23.64 3.50
C LEU A 47 -11.23 -24.40 4.80
N GLN A 48 -10.19 -24.62 5.62
CA GLN A 48 -10.30 -25.27 6.91
C GLN A 48 -11.24 -24.51 7.85
N HIS A 49 -11.06 -23.19 7.99
CA HIS A 49 -11.97 -22.37 8.80
C HIS A 49 -13.42 -22.50 8.32
N SER A 50 -13.66 -22.56 7.00
CA SER A 50 -15.00 -22.75 6.48
C SER A 50 -15.59 -24.13 6.75
N LEU A 51 -14.77 -25.19 6.70
CA LEU A 51 -15.17 -26.53 7.15
C LEU A 51 -15.56 -26.52 8.64
N ASP A 52 -14.74 -25.90 9.48
CA ASP A 52 -14.95 -25.82 10.93
C ASP A 52 -16.20 -25.00 11.27
N SER A 53 -16.47 -23.94 10.51
CA SER A 53 -17.67 -23.09 10.69
C SER A 53 -18.94 -23.67 10.06
N GLY A 54 -18.80 -24.55 9.06
CA GLY A 54 -19.87 -25.03 8.18
C GLY A 54 -20.49 -26.36 8.59
N GLN A 55 -20.05 -26.98 9.69
CA GLN A 55 -20.56 -28.27 10.19
C GLN A 55 -22.08 -28.31 10.48
N GLU A 56 -22.84 -27.23 10.28
CA GLU A 56 -24.30 -27.20 10.43
C GLU A 56 -25.11 -27.19 9.10
N GLN A 57 -24.50 -27.06 7.92
CA GLN A 57 -25.26 -26.91 6.65
C GLN A 57 -24.81 -27.85 5.51
N GLY A 58 -25.28 -29.10 5.52
CA GLY A 58 -25.35 -29.99 4.35
C GLY A 58 -24.08 -30.79 3.98
N VAL A 59 -24.28 -32.00 3.43
CA VAL A 59 -23.24 -33.07 3.35
C VAL A 59 -22.36 -33.00 2.09
N THR A 60 -22.81 -32.40 0.98
CA THR A 60 -22.12 -32.53 -0.32
C THR A 60 -21.02 -31.50 -0.57
N ALA A 61 -21.13 -30.27 -0.05
CA ALA A 61 -20.07 -29.26 -0.17
C ALA A 61 -18.83 -29.61 0.69
N ASP A 62 -18.99 -30.51 1.65
CA ASP A 62 -17.99 -30.91 2.64
C ASP A 62 -16.92 -31.84 2.03
N GLU A 63 -17.27 -32.71 1.07
CA GLU A 63 -16.32 -33.66 0.46
C GLU A 63 -15.30 -33.00 -0.47
N GLU A 64 -15.73 -32.08 -1.35
CA GLU A 64 -14.84 -31.34 -2.26
C GLU A 64 -13.87 -30.45 -1.48
N LEU A 65 -14.38 -29.73 -0.46
CA LEU A 65 -13.55 -28.91 0.43
C LEU A 65 -12.52 -29.74 1.19
N ARG A 66 -12.89 -30.93 1.70
CA ARG A 66 -11.96 -31.86 2.35
C ARG A 66 -10.89 -32.38 1.39
N ALA A 67 -11.24 -32.68 0.15
CA ALA A 67 -10.29 -33.09 -0.88
C ALA A 67 -9.27 -31.98 -1.19
N ASP A 68 -9.75 -30.73 -1.34
CA ASP A 68 -8.89 -29.55 -1.53
C ASP A 68 -7.93 -29.33 -0.35
N VAL A 69 -8.42 -29.43 0.89
CA VAL A 69 -7.60 -29.31 2.11
C VAL A 69 -6.57 -30.44 2.18
N PHE A 70 -6.96 -31.68 1.87
CA PHE A 70 -6.05 -32.82 1.85
C PHE A 70 -4.92 -32.63 0.83
N GLN A 71 -5.25 -32.20 -0.39
CA GLN A 71 -4.24 -31.89 -1.41
C GLN A 71 -3.28 -30.79 -0.94
N LEU A 72 -3.81 -29.69 -0.38
CA LEU A 72 -2.98 -28.59 0.11
C LEU A 72 -2.09 -29.01 1.30
N ASN A 73 -2.56 -29.91 2.17
CA ASN A 73 -1.73 -30.47 3.24
C ASN A 73 -0.52 -31.23 2.69
N SER A 74 -0.71 -32.03 1.63
CA SER A 74 0.39 -32.74 0.98
C SER A 74 1.37 -31.78 0.30
N GLU A 75 0.88 -30.72 -0.35
CA GLU A 75 1.73 -29.72 -1.01
C GLU A 75 2.50 -28.82 -0.02
N LEU A 76 1.98 -28.66 1.19
CA LEU A 76 2.53 -27.80 2.25
C LEU A 76 3.25 -28.60 3.35
N GLU A 77 3.60 -29.86 3.10
CA GLU A 77 4.31 -30.68 4.09
C GLU A 77 5.58 -29.97 4.56
N GLY A 78 5.67 -29.73 5.88
CA GLY A 78 6.78 -28.99 6.49
C GLY A 78 6.74 -27.47 6.26
N PHE A 79 5.61 -26.88 5.85
CA PHE A 79 5.44 -25.43 5.68
C PHE A 79 4.27 -24.87 6.52
N GLY A 80 4.56 -23.88 7.37
CA GLY A 80 3.60 -23.25 8.28
C GLY A 80 4.32 -22.56 9.44
N PRO A 81 3.59 -22.02 10.43
CA PRO A 81 4.20 -21.51 11.66
C PRO A 81 5.16 -22.53 12.29
N GLY A 82 6.36 -22.09 12.67
CA GLY A 82 7.44 -22.97 13.17
C GLY A 82 8.28 -23.67 12.10
N ALA A 83 7.86 -23.64 10.82
CA ALA A 83 8.66 -24.18 9.73
C ALA A 83 9.83 -23.25 9.40
N LYS A 84 10.91 -23.82 8.86
CA LYS A 84 12.05 -23.04 8.39
C LYS A 84 11.91 -22.67 6.92
N TYR A 85 12.32 -21.47 6.56
CA TYR A 85 12.42 -20.98 5.19
C TYR A 85 13.76 -20.28 4.97
N LYS A 86 14.21 -20.25 3.71
CA LYS A 86 15.38 -19.47 3.30
C LYS A 86 14.92 -18.12 2.78
N SER A 87 15.58 -17.07 3.25
CA SER A 87 15.44 -15.71 2.75
C SER A 87 16.82 -15.10 2.66
N SER A 88 17.09 -14.38 1.58
CA SER A 88 18.36 -13.70 1.49
C SER A 88 18.33 -12.37 2.24
N ASN A 89 19.46 -12.05 2.89
CA ASN A 89 19.68 -10.75 3.48
C ASN A 89 20.08 -9.69 2.42
N VAL A 90 20.16 -8.44 2.84
CA VAL A 90 20.57 -7.30 2.00
C VAL A 90 21.97 -7.45 1.37
N PHE A 91 22.84 -8.29 1.94
CA PHE A 91 24.21 -8.53 1.47
C PHE A 91 24.32 -9.63 0.42
N GLY A 92 23.28 -10.40 0.18
CA GLY A 92 23.41 -11.55 -0.73
C GLY A 92 23.32 -12.91 -0.06
N VAL A 93 23.46 -12.97 1.26
CA VAL A 93 23.63 -14.23 1.99
C VAL A 93 22.27 -14.84 2.30
N ASP A 94 22.11 -16.11 1.97
CA ASP A 94 20.93 -16.87 2.33
C ASP A 94 20.95 -17.19 3.82
N VAL A 95 19.85 -16.84 4.49
CA VAL A 95 19.67 -17.05 5.91
C VAL A 95 18.45 -17.96 6.10
N GLU A 96 18.62 -18.98 6.93
CA GLU A 96 17.52 -19.84 7.34
C GLU A 96 16.80 -19.20 8.53
N ARG A 97 15.47 -19.12 8.45
CA ARG A 97 14.61 -18.49 9.45
C ARG A 97 13.40 -19.35 9.74
N GLU A 98 12.93 -19.28 10.96
CA GLU A 98 11.66 -19.89 11.35
C GLU A 98 10.52 -18.92 11.00
N ILE A 99 9.41 -19.44 10.46
CA ILE A 99 8.16 -18.69 10.32
C ILE A 99 7.65 -18.46 11.73
N GLU A 100 7.54 -17.20 12.13
CA GLU A 100 7.15 -16.82 13.48
C GLU A 100 5.87 -17.55 13.91
N SER A 101 5.97 -18.34 14.97
CA SER A 101 4.80 -18.90 15.62
C SER A 101 4.08 -17.78 16.36
N PHE A 102 2.76 -17.70 16.25
CA PHE A 102 1.97 -16.88 17.17
C PHE A 102 2.15 -17.45 18.59
N GLY A 103 2.93 -16.78 19.43
CA GLY A 103 2.94 -17.08 20.87
C GLY A 103 1.59 -16.74 21.48
N ASP A 104 1.01 -17.67 22.26
CA ASP A 104 -0.13 -17.62 23.22
C ASP A 104 -1.35 -16.70 22.99
N LEU A 105 -1.47 -15.98 21.87
CA LEU A 105 -2.66 -15.23 21.45
C LEU A 105 -3.82 -16.16 20.99
N ALA A 106 -3.64 -17.47 21.14
CA ALA A 106 -4.68 -18.50 21.06
C ALA A 106 -5.85 -18.26 22.05
N LEU A 107 -5.69 -17.36 23.03
CA LEU A 107 -6.72 -17.05 24.04
C LEU A 107 -7.91 -16.21 23.51
N GLY A 108 -7.89 -15.75 22.25
CA GLY A 108 -8.89 -14.81 21.71
C GLY A 108 -9.89 -15.34 20.68
N GLY A 109 -9.93 -16.63 20.36
CA GLY A 109 -10.84 -17.16 19.32
C GLY A 109 -10.45 -16.72 17.91
N VAL A 110 -9.17 -16.87 17.56
CA VAL A 110 -8.63 -16.58 16.22
C VAL A 110 -9.41 -17.36 15.16
N ARG A 111 -10.06 -16.65 14.23
CA ARG A 111 -10.93 -17.24 13.21
C ARG A 111 -10.16 -17.81 12.01
N CYS A 112 -9.09 -17.17 11.55
CA CYS A 112 -8.30 -17.72 10.43
C CYS A 112 -6.87 -17.15 10.45
N LEU A 113 -5.88 -18.05 10.37
CA LEU A 113 -4.46 -17.69 10.35
C LEU A 113 -3.94 -17.59 8.92
N LEU A 114 -3.39 -16.43 8.56
CA LEU A 114 -2.75 -16.20 7.27
C LEU A 114 -1.27 -15.90 7.44
N LEU A 115 -0.45 -16.41 6.54
CA LEU A 115 0.93 -15.99 6.38
C LEU A 115 1.00 -14.78 5.43
N VAL A 116 1.89 -13.85 5.73
CA VAL A 116 2.15 -12.68 4.89
C VAL A 116 3.64 -12.46 4.77
N MET A 117 4.07 -12.20 3.53
CA MET A 117 5.42 -11.75 3.25
C MET A 117 5.47 -10.23 3.45
N GLU A 118 6.16 -9.78 4.47
CA GLU A 118 6.45 -8.36 4.67
C GLU A 118 7.78 -8.03 4.02
N GLY A 119 7.77 -7.06 3.10
CA GLY A 119 9.00 -6.45 2.59
C GLY A 119 9.70 -5.70 3.73
N TYR A 120 11.02 -5.84 3.84
CA TYR A 120 11.72 -5.30 5.00
C TYR A 120 12.04 -3.81 4.83
N TRP A 121 11.52 -3.01 5.76
CA TRP A 121 11.59 -1.55 5.83
C TRP A 121 12.98 -1.00 6.21
N SER A 122 14.00 -1.85 6.31
CA SER A 122 15.17 -1.61 7.17
C SER A 122 16.44 -1.22 6.42
N ILE A 123 16.51 -1.48 5.10
CA ILE A 123 17.54 -0.87 4.25
C ILE A 123 17.45 0.66 4.38
N ALA A 124 16.21 1.11 4.36
CA ALA A 124 15.71 2.46 4.46
C ALA A 124 15.96 3.13 5.82
N LYS A 125 15.68 2.44 6.93
CA LYS A 125 15.86 2.98 8.30
C LYS A 125 17.29 2.95 8.81
N GLY A 126 18.24 2.61 7.96
CA GLY A 126 19.61 2.39 8.37
C GLY A 126 19.77 1.06 9.11
N LEU A 127 20.86 0.38 8.82
CA LEU A 127 21.31 -0.73 9.65
C LEU A 127 21.64 -0.18 11.03
N SER A 128 20.88 -0.58 12.06
CA SER A 128 21.22 -0.28 13.45
C SER A 128 22.71 -0.57 13.65
N ALA A 129 23.46 0.41 14.14
CA ALA A 129 24.90 0.28 14.34
C ALA A 129 25.25 -0.91 15.26
N ASP A 130 24.30 -1.37 16.07
CA ASP A 130 24.43 -2.51 16.98
C ASP A 130 24.10 -3.86 16.32
N SER A 131 23.53 -3.90 15.11
CA SER A 131 23.19 -5.12 14.35
C SER A 131 24.41 -5.86 13.76
N THR A 132 25.62 -5.55 14.25
CA THR A 132 26.88 -6.21 13.84
C THR A 132 26.96 -7.70 14.13
N LYS A 133 26.01 -8.25 14.90
CA LYS A 133 25.84 -9.70 15.01
C LYS A 133 25.25 -10.20 13.69
N GLU A 134 26.03 -10.99 12.94
CA GLU A 134 25.61 -11.70 11.71
C GLU A 134 24.27 -12.47 11.86
N GLY A 135 23.84 -12.75 13.10
CA GLY A 135 22.54 -13.34 13.43
C GLY A 135 21.31 -12.45 13.19
N ASP A 136 21.44 -11.12 13.24
CA ASP A 136 20.35 -10.14 12.99
C ASP A 136 20.35 -9.65 11.53
N ALA A 137 20.86 -10.48 10.61
CA ALA A 137 20.89 -10.20 9.19
C ALA A 137 19.53 -9.66 8.70
N GLN A 138 19.54 -8.40 8.25
CA GLN A 138 18.38 -7.72 7.69
C GLN A 138 17.94 -8.45 6.43
N LEU A 139 16.86 -9.22 6.56
CA LEU A 139 16.26 -9.97 5.46
C LEU A 139 15.67 -8.98 4.45
N LEU A 140 15.56 -9.39 3.18
CA LEU A 140 14.78 -8.60 2.23
C LEU A 140 13.27 -8.70 2.48
N TYR A 141 12.86 -9.84 3.00
CA TYR A 141 11.48 -10.12 3.35
C TYR A 141 11.42 -11.13 4.49
N LYS A 142 10.37 -11.01 5.31
CA LYS A 142 10.04 -11.97 6.37
C LYS A 142 8.65 -12.53 6.16
N ILE A 143 8.44 -13.78 6.57
CA ILE A 143 7.10 -14.38 6.65
C ILE A 143 6.62 -14.23 8.08
N ILE A 144 5.52 -13.51 8.26
CA ILE A 144 4.83 -13.45 9.54
C ILE A 144 3.48 -14.15 9.43
N ALA A 145 3.01 -14.69 10.54
CA ALA A 145 1.63 -15.09 10.66
C ALA A 145 0.81 -13.88 11.16
N ARG A 146 -0.40 -13.68 10.64
CA ARG A 146 -1.37 -12.70 11.12
C ARG A 146 -2.80 -13.22 11.05
N ASN A 147 -3.70 -12.58 11.78
CA ASN A 147 -5.14 -12.81 11.59
C ASN A 147 -5.55 -12.37 10.19
N ALA A 148 -6.41 -13.16 9.55
CA ALA A 148 -7.10 -12.72 8.34
C ALA A 148 -7.79 -11.37 8.60
N THR A 149 -7.62 -10.42 7.67
CA THR A 149 -8.32 -9.15 7.78
C THR A 149 -9.82 -9.36 7.63
N ARG A 150 -10.63 -8.40 8.07
CA ARG A 150 -12.07 -8.40 7.83
C ARG A 150 -12.40 -8.59 6.34
N HIS A 151 -11.64 -7.93 5.46
CA HIS A 151 -11.79 -8.05 4.01
C HIS A 151 -11.50 -9.47 3.49
N GLN A 152 -10.52 -10.16 4.08
CA GLN A 152 -10.18 -11.55 3.74
C GLN A 152 -11.15 -12.57 4.37
N ASN A 153 -11.71 -12.26 5.54
CA ASN A 153 -12.66 -13.12 6.26
C ASN A 153 -14.08 -13.05 5.72
N GLU A 154 -14.58 -11.88 5.31
CA GLU A 154 -15.99 -11.66 4.95
C GLU A 154 -16.35 -12.17 3.54
N ARG A 155 -15.46 -12.93 2.89
CA ARG A 155 -15.63 -13.73 1.64
C ARG A 155 -16.17 -13.05 0.38
N SER A 156 -16.67 -11.83 0.42
CA SER A 156 -16.84 -11.04 -0.78
C SER A 156 -16.76 -9.57 -0.41
N CYS A 157 -16.09 -8.82 -1.28
CA CYS A 157 -16.30 -7.40 -1.39
C CYS A 157 -17.77 -7.18 -1.84
N HIS A 158 -18.77 -7.51 -0.99
CA HIS A 158 -20.24 -7.61 -1.15
C HIS A 158 -20.79 -7.85 -2.58
N ASP A 159 -21.58 -8.91 -2.75
CA ASP A 159 -22.17 -9.32 -4.05
C ASP A 159 -23.34 -8.42 -4.53
N ASP A 160 -23.83 -7.51 -3.69
CA ASP A 160 -24.95 -6.63 -4.02
C ASP A 160 -24.49 -5.42 -4.86
N THR A 161 -24.76 -5.49 -6.17
CA THR A 161 -24.68 -4.41 -7.18
C THR A 161 -23.62 -3.35 -6.93
N THR A 162 -22.44 -3.62 -7.45
CA THR A 162 -21.28 -2.73 -7.42
C THR A 162 -21.56 -1.31 -7.93
N ALA A 163 -21.37 -0.32 -7.05
CA ALA A 163 -21.37 1.12 -7.34
C ALA A 163 -20.37 1.56 -8.43
N TYR A 164 -19.48 0.68 -8.88
CA TYR A 164 -18.33 1.01 -9.71
C TYR A 164 -18.69 1.50 -11.11
N SER A 165 -19.67 0.89 -11.78
CA SER A 165 -20.11 1.36 -13.10
C SER A 165 -20.76 2.74 -13.02
N TYR A 166 -21.51 2.99 -11.94
CA TYR A 166 -22.07 4.30 -11.61
C TYR A 166 -20.95 5.31 -11.34
N TRP A 167 -19.97 4.99 -10.47
CA TRP A 167 -18.84 5.86 -10.17
C TRP A 167 -18.02 6.17 -11.41
N LYS A 168 -17.75 5.16 -12.24
CA LYS A 168 -17.06 5.34 -13.52
C LYS A 168 -17.79 6.34 -14.41
N LYS A 169 -19.12 6.21 -14.58
CA LYS A 169 -19.92 7.16 -15.36
C LYS A 169 -19.88 8.56 -14.75
N ARG A 170 -20.17 8.66 -13.46
CA ARG A 170 -20.21 9.92 -12.70
C ARG A 170 -18.90 10.68 -12.76
N TRP A 171 -17.77 9.99 -12.66
CA TRP A 171 -16.44 10.60 -12.58
C TRP A 171 -15.73 10.76 -13.93
N ASN A 172 -16.13 10.00 -14.97
CA ASN A 172 -15.58 10.19 -16.31
C ASN A 172 -16.35 11.18 -17.16
N ALA A 173 -17.66 11.34 -16.93
CA ALA A 173 -18.52 12.06 -17.83
C ALA A 173 -18.79 13.49 -17.35
N ASP A 174 -18.83 14.44 -18.28
CA ASP A 174 -19.46 15.76 -18.09
C ASP A 174 -21.00 15.63 -18.08
N VAL A 175 -21.52 14.49 -17.62
CA VAL A 175 -22.96 14.22 -17.64
C VAL A 175 -23.60 15.09 -16.58
N ALA A 176 -24.28 16.12 -17.06
CA ALA A 176 -25.12 17.00 -16.29
C ALA A 176 -26.15 16.18 -15.50
N ARG A 177 -26.09 16.26 -14.17
CA ARG A 177 -27.20 16.04 -13.22
C ARG A 177 -28.02 14.73 -13.35
N SER A 178 -27.63 13.76 -14.18
CA SER A 178 -28.57 12.70 -14.61
C SER A 178 -28.89 11.69 -13.53
N ASP A 179 -28.08 11.62 -12.46
CA ASP A 179 -28.28 10.59 -11.47
C ASP A 179 -28.76 11.20 -10.15
N ASP A 180 -30.04 10.93 -9.86
CA ASP A 180 -30.77 11.27 -8.63
C ASP A 180 -30.19 10.60 -7.38
N LYS A 181 -29.07 9.86 -7.47
CA LYS A 181 -28.43 9.17 -6.34
C LYS A 181 -27.02 9.67 -6.15
N VAL A 182 -26.58 9.72 -4.90
CA VAL A 182 -25.22 10.09 -4.49
C VAL A 182 -24.69 9.01 -3.56
N TRP A 183 -23.39 8.72 -3.65
CA TRP A 183 -22.72 7.80 -2.75
C TRP A 183 -22.15 8.55 -1.55
N ILE A 184 -22.79 8.42 -0.39
CA ILE A 184 -22.40 9.18 0.81
C ILE A 184 -22.05 8.27 1.98
N ARG A 185 -21.16 8.76 2.85
CA ARG A 185 -20.87 8.17 4.15
C ARG A 185 -22.02 8.49 5.11
N THR A 186 -22.75 7.48 5.57
CA THR A 186 -23.79 7.59 6.59
C THR A 186 -23.36 6.86 7.86
N LYS A 187 -23.64 7.47 9.02
CA LYS A 187 -23.47 6.81 10.31
C LYS A 187 -24.59 5.78 10.44
N TYR A 188 -24.29 4.50 10.68
CA TYR A 188 -25.34 3.47 10.75
C TYR A 188 -25.83 3.22 12.18
N ASP A 189 -25.05 3.62 13.17
CA ASP A 189 -25.36 3.45 14.59
C ASP A 189 -24.92 4.71 15.34
N ASP A 190 -25.85 5.38 16.00
CA ASP A 190 -25.58 6.64 16.70
C ASP A 190 -24.60 6.46 17.87
N LEU A 191 -24.49 5.26 18.44
CA LEU A 191 -23.66 4.95 19.59
C LEU A 191 -22.24 4.54 19.22
N SER A 192 -21.97 4.19 17.96
CA SER A 192 -20.63 3.83 17.50
C SER A 192 -20.13 4.78 16.42
N GLU A 193 -18.81 4.98 16.32
CA GLU A 193 -18.19 5.72 15.20
C GLU A 193 -18.15 4.87 13.91
N ASN A 194 -19.14 4.01 13.73
CA ASN A 194 -19.21 3.14 12.59
C ASN A 194 -20.00 3.80 11.46
N TYR A 195 -19.39 3.79 10.28
CA TYR A 195 -19.96 4.37 9.08
C TYR A 195 -20.16 3.29 8.03
N LYS A 196 -21.23 3.46 7.24
CA LYS A 196 -21.41 2.76 5.97
C LYS A 196 -21.45 3.80 4.87
N TYR A 197 -21.12 3.41 3.65
CA TYR A 197 -21.46 4.20 2.48
C TYR A 197 -22.67 3.60 1.77
N GLU A 198 -23.59 4.44 1.33
CA GLU A 198 -24.75 3.94 0.59
C GLU A 198 -25.20 4.93 -0.49
N PHE A 199 -25.94 4.43 -1.45
CA PHE A 199 -26.59 5.26 -2.44
C PHE A 199 -27.84 5.87 -1.84
N VAL A 200 -27.81 7.18 -1.62
CA VAL A 200 -28.94 7.95 -1.13
C VAL A 200 -29.48 8.81 -2.24
N SER A 201 -30.79 8.96 -2.32
CA SER A 201 -31.38 9.90 -3.27
C SER A 201 -30.88 11.30 -2.96
N ARG A 202 -30.46 12.06 -3.96
CA ARG A 202 -30.01 13.45 -3.78
C ARG A 202 -31.09 14.31 -3.12
N LYS A 203 -32.37 13.98 -3.34
CA LYS A 203 -33.53 14.65 -2.72
C LYS A 203 -33.66 14.37 -1.21
N GLU A 204 -33.04 13.30 -0.73
CA GLU A 204 -33.02 12.90 0.68
C GLU A 204 -31.77 13.43 1.41
N LEU A 205 -30.86 14.11 0.69
CA LEU A 205 -29.66 14.68 1.27
C LEU A 205 -29.88 16.09 1.80
N THR A 206 -29.24 16.38 2.92
CA THR A 206 -29.05 17.75 3.40
C THR A 206 -28.14 18.52 2.44
N ASP A 207 -28.33 19.83 2.30
CA ASP A 207 -27.49 20.68 1.44
C ASP A 207 -25.99 20.51 1.70
N ALA A 208 -25.57 20.40 2.95
CA ALA A 208 -24.16 20.18 3.31
C ALA A 208 -23.57 18.88 2.75
N LYS A 209 -24.36 17.81 2.65
CA LYS A 209 -23.92 16.52 2.07
C LYS A 209 -23.84 16.59 0.55
N ILE A 210 -24.73 17.37 -0.06
CA ILE A 210 -24.72 17.64 -1.51
C ILE A 210 -23.48 18.47 -1.86
N GLU A 211 -23.20 19.51 -1.08
CA GLU A 211 -22.03 20.37 -1.24
C GLU A 211 -20.73 19.57 -1.10
N GLU A 212 -20.62 18.71 -0.09
CA GLU A 212 -19.45 17.85 0.10
C GLU A 212 -19.24 16.87 -1.07
N ASP A 213 -20.32 16.26 -1.59
CA ASP A 213 -20.24 15.39 -2.76
C ASP A 213 -19.80 16.13 -4.03
N GLU A 214 -20.35 17.31 -4.31
CA GLU A 214 -19.90 18.14 -5.45
C GLU A 214 -18.45 18.58 -5.26
N ARG A 215 -18.04 18.94 -4.04
CA ARG A 215 -16.64 19.29 -3.73
C ARG A 215 -15.69 18.14 -4.06
N ILE A 216 -16.00 16.91 -3.65
CA ILE A 216 -15.19 15.72 -3.94
C ILE A 216 -15.13 15.45 -5.45
N LYS A 217 -16.26 15.60 -6.14
CA LYS A 217 -16.34 15.42 -7.59
C LYS A 217 -15.50 16.46 -8.33
N ASP A 218 -15.62 17.73 -7.97
CA ASP A 218 -14.86 18.82 -8.56
C ASP A 218 -13.36 18.66 -8.30
N GLN A 219 -12.98 18.26 -7.08
CA GLN A 219 -11.62 17.92 -6.69
C GLN A 219 -11.02 16.83 -7.60
N TRP A 220 -11.76 15.72 -7.82
CA TRP A 220 -11.34 14.69 -8.78
C TRP A 220 -11.21 15.25 -10.20
N HIS A 221 -12.17 16.03 -10.68
CA HIS A 221 -12.12 16.60 -12.04
C HIS A 221 -10.92 17.53 -12.23
N ASN A 222 -10.62 18.37 -11.24
CA ASN A 222 -9.45 19.25 -11.25
C ASN A 222 -8.15 18.44 -11.26
N THR A 223 -8.05 17.43 -10.39
CA THR A 223 -6.92 16.51 -10.32
C THR A 223 -6.71 15.77 -11.64
N ARG A 224 -7.79 15.23 -12.22
CA ARG A 224 -7.80 14.52 -13.51
C ARG A 224 -7.35 15.44 -14.63
N LYS A 225 -7.86 16.67 -14.69
CA LYS A 225 -7.49 17.68 -15.69
C LYS A 225 -6.00 18.02 -15.59
N ARG A 226 -5.50 18.23 -14.36
CA ARG A 226 -4.07 18.46 -14.10
C ARG A 226 -3.23 17.27 -14.55
N LEU A 227 -3.60 16.05 -14.17
CA LEU A 227 -2.93 14.82 -14.58
C LEU A 227 -2.85 14.71 -16.11
N ILE A 228 -3.96 14.92 -16.82
CA ILE A 228 -3.97 14.94 -18.29
C ILE A 228 -3.03 16.04 -18.82
N GLY A 229 -3.09 17.26 -18.28
CA GLY A 229 -2.22 18.36 -18.67
C GLY A 229 -0.74 18.02 -18.53
N LEU A 230 -0.34 17.36 -17.43
CA LEU A 230 1.03 16.92 -17.18
C LEU A 230 1.47 15.84 -18.20
N LEU A 231 0.62 14.85 -18.46
CA LEU A 231 0.89 13.81 -19.47
C LEU A 231 1.06 14.43 -20.86
N MET A 232 0.22 15.40 -21.23
CA MET A 232 0.30 16.11 -22.51
C MET A 232 1.57 16.97 -22.60
N THR A 233 1.96 17.63 -21.50
CA THR A 233 3.20 18.42 -21.42
C THR A 233 4.45 17.55 -21.64
N HIS A 234 4.40 16.29 -21.21
CA HIS A 234 5.51 15.35 -21.35
C HIS A 234 5.31 14.27 -22.43
N LYS A 235 4.40 14.50 -23.39
CA LYS A 235 4.02 13.52 -24.41
C LYS A 235 5.21 12.88 -25.14
N ASP A 236 6.25 13.65 -25.47
CA ASP A 236 7.39 13.17 -26.26
C ASP A 236 8.25 12.17 -25.49
N LYS A 237 8.30 12.31 -24.16
CA LYS A 237 8.99 11.39 -23.24
C LYS A 237 8.16 10.13 -22.97
N LEU A 238 6.83 10.28 -23.01
CA LEU A 238 5.88 9.21 -22.71
C LEU A 238 5.42 8.41 -23.95
N LYS A 239 5.83 8.79 -25.17
CA LYS A 239 5.40 8.15 -26.42
C LYS A 239 5.82 6.67 -26.56
N HIS A 240 6.79 6.23 -25.77
CA HIS A 240 7.30 4.85 -25.79
C HIS A 240 6.77 3.99 -24.64
N VAL A 241 5.92 4.53 -23.77
CA VAL A 241 5.31 3.74 -22.70
C VAL A 241 4.55 2.55 -23.32
N LYS A 242 4.78 1.34 -22.79
CA LYS A 242 4.18 0.08 -23.28
C LYS A 242 3.17 -0.53 -22.32
N ASN A 243 3.29 -0.24 -21.02
CA ASN A 243 2.38 -0.72 -20.00
C ASN A 243 2.25 0.30 -18.86
N VAL A 244 1.14 0.22 -18.13
CA VAL A 244 0.92 0.93 -16.87
C VAL A 244 0.89 -0.12 -15.77
N LEU A 245 1.76 0.01 -14.78
CA LEU A 245 1.89 -0.95 -13.67
C LEU A 245 1.48 -0.26 -12.37
N CYS A 246 0.49 -0.80 -11.70
CA CYS A 246 -0.09 -0.26 -10.48
C CYS A 246 0.29 -1.14 -9.29
N PHE A 247 0.82 -0.55 -8.22
CA PHE A 247 1.20 -1.28 -7.01
C PHE A 247 0.60 -0.61 -5.78
N GLY A 248 -0.14 -1.39 -4.98
CA GLY A 248 -0.66 -0.89 -3.71
C GLY A 248 -1.78 0.14 -3.84
N LEU A 249 -2.68 0.02 -4.84
CA LEU A 249 -3.81 0.95 -5.00
C LEU A 249 -5.02 0.63 -4.11
N GLY A 250 -4.86 -0.33 -3.19
CA GLY A 250 -5.88 -0.76 -2.25
C GLY A 250 -6.95 -1.65 -2.85
N ALA A 251 -7.53 -2.52 -2.03
CA ALA A 251 -8.71 -3.28 -2.41
C ALA A 251 -9.88 -2.36 -2.76
N LEU A 252 -10.73 -2.80 -3.68
CA LEU A 252 -11.99 -2.15 -4.01
C LEU A 252 -13.00 -2.41 -2.88
N ASP A 253 -12.91 -1.59 -1.85
CA ASP A 253 -13.89 -1.52 -0.77
C ASP A 253 -14.87 -0.39 -1.08
N TRP A 254 -16.16 -0.72 -1.19
CA TRP A 254 -17.20 0.27 -1.43
C TRP A 254 -17.29 1.31 -0.31
N ARG A 255 -16.88 0.93 0.91
CA ARG A 255 -16.78 1.84 2.07
C ARG A 255 -15.61 2.81 1.96
N ARG A 256 -14.66 2.58 1.04
CA ARG A 256 -13.50 3.43 0.84
C ARG A 256 -13.29 3.64 -0.66
N PRO A 257 -14.09 4.50 -1.31
CA PRO A 257 -13.97 4.74 -2.75
C PRO A 257 -12.57 5.21 -3.21
N ARG A 258 -11.67 5.57 -2.29
CA ARG A 258 -10.33 6.10 -2.56
C ARG A 258 -9.55 5.17 -3.47
N SER A 259 -9.59 3.86 -3.17
CA SER A 259 -8.96 2.84 -4.02
C SER A 259 -9.51 2.93 -5.44
N PHE A 260 -10.82 3.04 -5.62
CA PHE A 260 -11.39 3.13 -6.97
C PHE A 260 -10.95 4.39 -7.73
N VAL A 261 -10.87 5.54 -7.06
CA VAL A 261 -10.36 6.79 -7.68
C VAL A 261 -8.89 6.62 -8.12
N GLN A 262 -8.06 5.95 -7.33
CA GLN A 262 -6.67 5.64 -7.73
C GLN A 262 -6.62 4.77 -9.00
N HIS A 263 -7.51 3.78 -9.13
CA HIS A 263 -7.61 2.98 -10.36
C HIS A 263 -8.20 3.77 -11.54
N LEU A 264 -9.10 4.73 -11.29
CA LEU A 264 -9.54 5.66 -12.33
C LEU A 264 -8.43 6.59 -12.82
N ALA A 265 -7.49 6.98 -11.95
CA ALA A 265 -6.29 7.70 -12.37
C ALA A 265 -5.43 6.83 -13.30
N ALA A 266 -5.26 5.53 -12.98
CA ALA A 266 -4.59 4.59 -13.87
C ALA A 266 -5.28 4.47 -15.24
N ALA A 267 -6.61 4.36 -15.26
CA ALA A 267 -7.39 4.34 -16.49
C ALA A 267 -7.24 5.65 -17.28
N THR A 268 -7.27 6.81 -16.61
CA THR A 268 -7.06 8.13 -17.24
C THR A 268 -5.67 8.22 -17.88
N ILE A 269 -4.63 7.73 -17.19
CA ILE A 269 -3.27 7.69 -17.73
C ILE A 269 -3.22 6.83 -18.99
N ARG A 270 -3.74 5.60 -18.94
CA ARG A 270 -3.81 4.71 -20.10
C ARG A 270 -4.52 5.38 -21.28
N ASP A 271 -5.70 5.94 -21.06
CA ASP A 271 -6.53 6.50 -22.14
C ASP A 271 -5.85 7.74 -22.77
N THR A 272 -5.20 8.56 -21.95
CA THR A 272 -4.41 9.71 -22.42
C THR A 272 -3.19 9.25 -23.22
N LEU A 273 -2.44 8.28 -22.72
CA LEU A 273 -1.27 7.73 -23.41
C LEU A 273 -1.64 7.01 -24.70
N ASN A 274 -2.74 6.26 -24.74
CA ASN A 274 -3.28 5.65 -25.96
C ASN A 274 -3.58 6.71 -27.02
N SER A 275 -4.23 7.80 -26.61
CA SER A 275 -4.55 8.93 -27.50
C SER A 275 -3.29 9.61 -28.02
N LEU A 276 -2.30 9.86 -27.16
CA LEU A 276 -1.01 10.44 -27.52
C LEU A 276 -0.22 9.56 -28.50
N GLN A 277 -0.29 8.25 -28.32
CA GLN A 277 0.41 7.27 -29.14
C GLN A 277 -0.39 6.84 -30.38
N GLN A 278 -1.58 7.40 -30.60
CA GLN A 278 -2.48 7.08 -31.72
C GLN A 278 -2.75 5.58 -31.86
N ARG A 279 -2.85 4.88 -30.73
CA ARG A 279 -3.08 3.43 -30.72
C ARG A 279 -4.48 3.11 -31.22
N GLY A 280 -4.59 2.04 -32.01
CA GLY A 280 -5.88 1.52 -32.44
C GLY A 280 -6.69 0.93 -31.27
N PRO A 281 -8.01 0.70 -31.45
CA PRO A 281 -8.89 0.14 -30.41
C PRO A 281 -8.42 -1.19 -29.81
N ASN A 282 -7.68 -1.99 -30.58
CA ASN A 282 -7.17 -3.31 -30.19
C ASN A 282 -5.71 -3.29 -29.71
N GLU A 283 -5.05 -2.14 -29.72
CA GLU A 283 -3.63 -1.97 -29.36
C GLU A 283 -3.46 -1.19 -28.06
N GLY A 284 -4.53 -1.09 -27.27
CA GLY A 284 -4.56 -0.33 -26.03
C GLY A 284 -3.47 -0.77 -25.05
N LEU A 285 -2.85 0.20 -24.39
CA LEU A 285 -1.91 -0.04 -23.30
C LEU A 285 -2.56 -0.92 -22.23
N GLN A 286 -1.87 -1.99 -21.87
CA GLN A 286 -2.27 -2.86 -20.77
C GLN A 286 -2.02 -2.15 -19.44
N ILE A 287 -2.99 -2.26 -18.53
CA ILE A 287 -2.80 -1.90 -17.13
C ILE A 287 -2.73 -3.19 -16.32
N ILE A 288 -1.64 -3.37 -15.59
CA ILE A 288 -1.46 -4.48 -14.66
C ILE A 288 -1.47 -3.90 -13.25
N ALA A 289 -2.35 -4.40 -12.39
CA ALA A 289 -2.44 -3.95 -11.00
C ALA A 289 -2.09 -5.08 -10.03
N GLN A 290 -1.27 -4.79 -9.04
CA GLN A 290 -0.85 -5.73 -8.02
C GLN A 290 -1.09 -5.13 -6.63
N ASP A 291 -1.98 -5.76 -5.88
CA ASP A 291 -2.25 -5.44 -4.49
C ASP A 291 -2.54 -6.73 -3.72
N PRO A 292 -1.83 -7.04 -2.62
CA PRO A 292 -2.10 -8.22 -1.80
C PRO A 292 -3.52 -8.24 -1.19
N ALA A 293 -4.20 -7.09 -1.13
CA ALA A 293 -5.55 -6.99 -0.60
C ALA A 293 -6.64 -7.33 -1.62
N TYR A 294 -6.33 -7.51 -2.91
CA TYR A 294 -7.36 -7.82 -3.91
C TYR A 294 -8.06 -9.16 -3.64
N CYS A 295 -9.38 -9.09 -3.50
CA CYS A 295 -10.28 -10.25 -3.53
C CYS A 295 -10.62 -10.66 -4.98
N SER A 296 -11.30 -11.79 -5.16
CA SER A 296 -11.81 -12.23 -6.47
C SER A 296 -12.75 -11.20 -7.10
N ASN A 297 -13.63 -10.56 -6.31
CA ASN A 297 -14.50 -9.50 -6.79
C ASN A 297 -13.71 -8.24 -7.21
N CYS A 298 -12.66 -7.85 -6.47
CA CYS A 298 -11.77 -6.75 -6.88
C CYS A 298 -11.22 -7.02 -8.29
N THR A 299 -10.69 -8.23 -8.51
CA THR A 299 -10.15 -8.64 -9.81
C THR A 299 -11.19 -8.59 -10.92
N SER A 300 -12.40 -9.09 -10.63
CA SER A 300 -13.53 -9.08 -11.58
C SER A 300 -13.90 -7.65 -11.99
N VAL A 301 -14.12 -6.77 -11.01
CA VAL A 301 -14.49 -5.37 -11.22
C VAL A 301 -13.39 -4.61 -11.94
N LEU A 302 -12.12 -4.76 -11.55
CA LEU A 302 -11.00 -4.09 -12.21
C LEU A 302 -10.96 -4.46 -13.70
N LYS A 303 -11.20 -5.73 -14.01
CA LYS A 303 -11.24 -6.23 -15.39
C LYS A 303 -12.46 -5.72 -16.15
N SER A 304 -13.67 -5.84 -15.60
CA SER A 304 -14.92 -5.51 -16.29
C SER A 304 -15.15 -4.00 -16.41
N GLU A 305 -14.90 -3.25 -15.35
CA GLU A 305 -15.21 -1.82 -15.28
C GLU A 305 -14.06 -0.96 -15.80
N LEU A 306 -12.81 -1.32 -15.49
CA LEU A 306 -11.66 -0.46 -15.79
C LEU A 306 -10.71 -1.04 -16.83
N SER A 307 -10.92 -2.27 -17.29
CA SER A 307 -9.99 -3.01 -18.17
C SER A 307 -8.57 -3.04 -17.59
N ILE A 308 -8.49 -3.33 -16.29
CA ILE A 308 -7.27 -3.49 -15.51
C ILE A 308 -7.10 -4.97 -15.19
N GLU A 309 -5.94 -5.54 -15.49
CA GLU A 309 -5.60 -6.90 -15.12
C GLU A 309 -4.99 -6.93 -13.72
N ALA A 310 -5.74 -7.42 -12.74
CA ALA A 310 -5.19 -7.66 -11.42
C ALA A 310 -4.34 -8.95 -11.43
N VAL A 311 -3.10 -8.85 -10.95
CA VAL A 311 -2.17 -9.98 -10.86
C VAL A 311 -1.79 -10.26 -9.41
N THR A 312 -1.52 -11.53 -9.13
CA THR A 312 -1.03 -12.01 -7.83
C THR A 312 0.46 -12.35 -7.90
N SER A 313 1.05 -12.66 -6.74
CA SER A 313 2.36 -13.30 -6.62
C SER A 313 3.52 -12.56 -7.32
N LEU A 314 3.79 -11.31 -6.94
CA LEU A 314 4.90 -10.46 -7.43
C LEU A 314 5.06 -10.32 -8.96
N LYS A 315 4.08 -10.78 -9.77
CA LYS A 315 4.13 -10.75 -11.22
C LYS A 315 4.29 -9.34 -11.78
N GLY A 316 3.67 -8.35 -11.16
CA GLY A 316 3.76 -6.95 -11.58
C GLY A 316 5.21 -6.46 -11.64
N PHE A 317 6.08 -6.89 -10.70
CA PHE A 317 7.49 -6.49 -10.71
C PHE A 317 8.28 -7.07 -11.88
N LYS A 318 7.89 -8.24 -12.41
CA LYS A 318 8.54 -8.87 -13.56
C LYS A 318 8.21 -8.17 -14.88
N GLU A 319 7.11 -7.42 -14.92
CA GLU A 319 6.64 -6.67 -16.10
C GLU A 319 7.23 -5.26 -16.17
N VAL A 320 7.98 -4.84 -15.15
CA VAL A 320 8.63 -3.53 -15.07
C VAL A 320 9.76 -3.46 -16.09
N THR A 321 9.72 -2.43 -16.92
CA THR A 321 10.75 -2.12 -17.92
C THR A 321 11.04 -0.63 -17.94
N ARG A 322 12.08 -0.23 -18.69
CA ARG A 322 12.35 1.17 -19.05
C ARG A 322 11.19 1.94 -19.70
N ASN A 323 10.21 1.22 -20.24
CA ASN A 323 9.05 1.77 -20.94
C ASN A 323 7.76 1.61 -20.13
N SER A 324 7.88 1.36 -18.82
CA SER A 324 6.72 1.26 -17.93
C SER A 324 6.37 2.62 -17.35
N PHE A 325 5.06 2.87 -17.21
CA PHE A 325 4.53 3.93 -16.36
C PHE A 325 4.09 3.30 -15.05
N ILE A 326 4.68 3.72 -13.93
CA ILE A 326 4.42 3.15 -12.62
C ILE A 326 3.45 4.03 -11.85
N ILE A 327 2.49 3.42 -11.15
CA ILE A 327 1.62 4.10 -10.19
C ILE A 327 1.73 3.35 -8.87
N THR A 328 2.06 4.05 -7.80
CA THR A 328 2.03 3.47 -6.46
C THR A 328 1.65 4.53 -5.44
N VAL A 329 0.74 4.20 -4.52
CA VAL A 329 0.20 5.17 -3.57
C VAL A 329 0.22 4.54 -2.19
N ALA A 330 1.06 5.05 -1.28
CA ALA A 330 1.26 4.49 0.06
C ALA A 330 1.38 2.95 0.10
N PRO A 331 2.28 2.34 -0.69
CA PRO A 331 2.45 0.88 -0.64
C PRO A 331 2.98 0.47 0.74
N SER A 332 2.63 -0.75 1.17
CA SER A 332 3.21 -1.38 2.36
C SER A 332 4.56 -2.07 2.10
N ALA A 333 4.94 -2.22 0.83
CA ALA A 333 6.22 -2.73 0.38
C ALA A 333 7.02 -1.62 -0.31
N PRO A 334 8.38 -1.67 -0.28
CA PRO A 334 9.23 -0.64 -0.85
C PRO A 334 9.25 -0.68 -2.39
N VAL A 335 8.11 -0.38 -3.01
CA VAL A 335 7.85 -0.50 -4.45
C VAL A 335 8.81 0.36 -5.26
N CYS A 336 9.00 1.62 -4.87
CA CYS A 336 9.86 2.55 -5.58
C CYS A 336 11.33 2.11 -5.54
N GLN A 337 11.77 1.58 -4.40
CA GLN A 337 13.12 1.01 -4.27
C GLN A 337 13.30 -0.20 -5.19
N ILE A 338 12.36 -1.15 -5.15
CA ILE A 338 12.41 -2.35 -6.00
C ILE A 338 12.46 -1.97 -7.48
N ILE A 339 11.60 -1.04 -7.91
CA ILE A 339 11.50 -0.67 -9.32
C ILE A 339 12.76 0.03 -9.82
N THR A 340 13.32 0.95 -9.04
CA THR A 340 14.55 1.66 -9.42
C THR A 340 15.76 0.74 -9.40
N ASP A 341 15.80 -0.24 -8.51
CA ASP A 341 16.79 -1.31 -8.52
C ASP A 341 16.64 -2.22 -9.75
N LEU A 342 15.43 -2.63 -10.13
CA LEU A 342 15.19 -3.49 -11.29
C LEU A 342 15.55 -2.81 -12.62
N THR A 343 15.34 -1.50 -12.70
CA THR A 343 15.54 -0.68 -13.91
C THR A 343 16.81 0.16 -13.89
N LEU A 344 17.76 -0.14 -12.98
CA LEU A 344 18.97 0.67 -12.79
C LEU A 344 19.79 0.88 -14.08
N ASP A 345 20.03 -0.18 -14.86
CA ASP A 345 20.80 -0.10 -16.12
C ASP A 345 20.08 0.70 -17.20
N ASP A 346 18.76 0.78 -17.12
CA ASP A 346 17.90 1.54 -18.02
C ASP A 346 17.69 2.99 -17.54
N GLY A 347 18.26 3.38 -16.39
CA GLY A 347 18.06 4.69 -15.79
C GLY A 347 16.67 4.91 -15.18
N GLY A 348 15.92 3.85 -14.87
CA GLY A 348 14.59 3.92 -14.26
C GLY A 348 13.45 3.50 -15.20
N PRO A 349 12.19 3.51 -14.73
CA PRO A 349 11.01 3.45 -15.60
C PRO A 349 10.85 4.76 -16.40
N ALA A 350 9.89 4.79 -17.35
CA ALA A 350 9.63 6.00 -18.14
C ALA A 350 9.01 7.12 -17.29
N ALA A 351 8.10 6.74 -16.38
CA ALA A 351 7.51 7.64 -15.41
C ALA A 351 7.03 6.89 -14.17
N MET A 352 6.88 7.63 -13.07
CA MET A 352 6.31 7.13 -11.82
C MET A 352 5.41 8.19 -11.20
N LEU A 353 4.16 7.83 -10.91
CA LEU A 353 3.24 8.59 -10.07
C LEU A 353 3.25 7.95 -8.68
N CYS A 354 3.86 8.63 -7.72
CA CYS A 354 4.07 8.10 -6.37
C CYS A 354 4.19 9.21 -5.32
N ASP A 355 4.21 8.84 -4.05
CA ASP A 355 4.52 9.77 -2.96
C ASP A 355 5.91 10.40 -3.17
N ARG A 356 6.07 11.66 -2.76
CA ARG A 356 7.31 12.42 -2.98
C ARG A 356 8.50 11.72 -2.32
N PHE A 357 9.53 11.44 -3.13
CA PHE A 357 10.84 10.98 -2.62
C PHE A 357 11.50 12.08 -1.78
N GLY A 358 11.98 11.71 -0.59
CA GLY A 358 12.94 12.54 0.14
C GLY A 358 14.21 12.78 -0.67
N ASP A 359 14.83 13.95 -0.49
CA ASP A 359 16.11 14.28 -1.14
C ASP A 359 17.32 13.65 -0.46
N ASP A 360 17.14 13.18 0.76
CA ASP A 360 18.19 12.60 1.58
C ASP A 360 17.92 11.12 1.79
N TYR A 361 18.64 10.28 1.02
CA TYR A 361 18.56 8.82 1.10
C TYR A 361 19.13 8.25 2.41
N LEU A 362 19.69 9.12 3.28
CA LEU A 362 20.29 8.77 4.56
C LEU A 362 20.04 9.83 5.63
N ALA A 363 18.93 10.57 5.54
CA ALA A 363 18.53 11.49 6.60
C ALA A 363 18.68 10.74 7.93
N GLN A 364 19.58 11.23 8.79
CA GLN A 364 19.89 10.61 10.08
C GLN A 364 18.60 10.12 10.69
N GLU A 365 18.60 8.86 11.20
CA GLU A 365 17.49 8.26 11.95
C GLU A 365 16.67 9.38 12.54
N ARG A 366 15.54 9.72 11.89
CA ARG A 366 14.68 10.76 12.46
C ARG A 366 14.45 10.27 13.87
N THR A 367 14.76 11.11 14.85
CA THR A 367 14.62 10.73 16.26
C THR A 367 13.26 10.05 16.41
N ARG A 368 13.14 9.06 17.30
CA ARG A 368 11.91 8.29 17.47
C ARG A 368 10.64 9.16 17.56
N GLU A 369 10.80 10.43 17.96
CA GLU A 369 9.83 11.53 17.96
C GLU A 369 9.43 12.05 16.56
N GLY A 370 10.36 12.19 15.61
CA GLY A 370 10.08 12.51 14.20
C GLY A 370 9.73 11.28 13.34
N ALA A 371 9.92 10.07 13.86
CA ALA A 371 9.49 8.84 13.21
C ALA A 371 7.96 8.75 13.18
N LEU A 372 7.25 9.19 14.24
CA LEU A 372 5.78 9.18 14.33
C LEU A 372 5.08 9.99 13.20
N ASP A 373 5.71 11.08 12.73
CA ASP A 373 5.23 11.86 11.59
C ASP A 373 5.72 11.33 10.23
N ALA A 374 6.74 10.47 10.21
CA ALA A 374 7.32 9.85 9.02
C ALA A 374 6.81 8.41 8.76
N LEU A 375 5.90 7.90 9.61
CA LEU A 375 5.47 6.50 9.66
C LEU A 375 4.77 5.95 8.40
N ASP A 376 4.46 6.77 7.40
CA ASP A 376 3.36 6.45 6.49
C ASP A 376 3.76 5.98 5.09
N THR A 377 5.05 5.86 4.76
CA THR A 377 5.44 5.25 3.47
C THR A 377 6.53 4.19 3.67
N SER A 378 6.36 3.04 3.00
CA SER A 378 7.35 1.96 3.04
C SER A 378 8.59 2.23 2.16
N ASP A 379 8.58 3.35 1.42
CA ASP A 379 9.56 3.75 0.40
C ASP A 379 10.47 4.90 0.89
N GLU A 380 11.28 4.67 1.93
CA GLU A 380 12.34 5.67 2.21
C GLU A 380 13.29 5.77 1.00
N PRO A 381 13.82 6.97 0.72
CA PRO A 381 14.70 7.18 -0.42
C PRO A 381 15.95 6.31 -0.38
N THR A 382 16.28 5.67 -1.52
CA THR A 382 17.56 4.97 -1.74
C THR A 382 18.45 5.75 -2.71
N LYS A 383 19.74 5.37 -2.80
CA LYS A 383 20.66 5.97 -3.80
C LYS A 383 20.10 5.85 -5.22
N ASN A 384 19.55 4.70 -5.60
CA ASN A 384 18.99 4.50 -6.93
C ASN A 384 17.71 5.32 -7.17
N MET A 385 16.86 5.49 -6.16
CA MET A 385 15.71 6.40 -6.25
C MET A 385 16.14 7.85 -6.42
N VAL A 386 17.15 8.30 -5.67
CA VAL A 386 17.70 9.66 -5.80
C VAL A 386 18.35 9.87 -7.18
N GLU A 387 19.08 8.87 -7.69
CA GLU A 387 19.64 8.94 -9.05
C GLU A 387 18.56 8.94 -10.14
N TYR A 388 17.47 8.16 -9.96
CA TYR A 388 16.30 8.24 -10.84
C TYR A 388 15.65 9.64 -10.78
N LYS A 389 15.42 10.15 -9.57
CA LYS A 389 14.86 11.50 -9.32
C LYS A 389 15.61 12.60 -10.06
N LYS A 390 16.97 12.57 -10.02
CA LYS A 390 17.83 13.53 -10.71
C LYS A 390 17.64 13.53 -12.24
N ARG A 391 17.16 12.43 -12.80
CA ARG A 391 16.88 12.26 -14.24
C ARG A 391 15.42 12.53 -14.59
N CYS A 392 14.63 13.06 -13.67
CA CYS A 392 13.22 13.32 -13.87
C CYS A 392 12.91 14.82 -13.88
N VAL A 393 11.90 15.20 -14.67
CA VAL A 393 11.07 16.37 -14.35
C VAL A 393 10.07 15.92 -13.29
N ILE A 394 9.93 16.72 -12.24
CA ILE A 394 9.09 16.40 -11.09
C ILE A 394 7.97 17.42 -11.03
N GLU A 395 6.75 16.92 -11.13
CA GLU A 395 5.54 17.74 -11.09
C GLU A 395 4.73 17.29 -9.88
N GLY A 396 4.73 18.12 -8.83
CA GLY A 396 3.93 17.85 -7.64
C GLY A 396 2.44 18.03 -7.94
N PHE A 397 1.58 17.30 -7.23
CA PHE A 397 0.14 17.56 -7.25
C PHE A 397 -0.28 18.65 -6.25
N GLU A 398 0.61 19.08 -5.34
CA GLU A 398 0.48 20.25 -4.44
C GLU A 398 -0.94 20.54 -3.92
N ASP A 399 -1.71 19.51 -3.55
CA ASP A 399 -3.01 19.68 -2.90
C ASP A 399 -2.89 20.06 -1.42
N ARG A 400 -1.75 20.63 -0.99
CA ARG A 400 -1.63 21.16 0.38
C ARG A 400 -2.49 22.42 0.57
N ASP A 401 -2.91 23.06 -0.51
CA ASP A 401 -3.80 24.24 -0.49
C ASP A 401 -5.29 23.88 -0.33
N GLU A 402 -5.64 22.58 -0.27
CA GLU A 402 -7.03 22.12 -0.10
C GLU A 402 -7.34 21.51 1.28
N LEU A 403 -6.52 21.82 2.30
CA LEU A 403 -7.10 22.08 3.62
C LEU A 403 -7.74 23.47 3.51
N PRO A 404 -9.06 23.60 3.70
CA PRO A 404 -9.84 24.73 3.21
C PRO A 404 -9.21 26.08 3.59
N GLY A 405 -8.59 26.74 2.60
CA GLY A 405 -8.16 28.13 2.67
C GLY A 405 -7.16 28.50 3.77
N MET A 406 -6.37 27.55 4.29
CA MET A 406 -5.32 27.85 5.27
C MET A 406 -3.96 27.37 4.80
N SER A 407 -3.00 28.30 4.75
CA SER A 407 -1.58 27.97 4.70
C SER A 407 -1.18 27.08 5.89
N TYR A 408 -0.11 26.30 5.75
CA TYR A 408 0.42 25.47 6.83
C TYR A 408 0.70 26.26 8.13
N ASP A 409 1.07 27.53 7.99
CA ASP A 409 1.28 28.44 9.12
C ASP A 409 -0.03 28.89 9.78
N GLU A 410 -1.16 28.89 9.07
CA GLU A 410 -2.48 29.08 9.65
C GLU A 410 -3.04 27.81 10.29
N TYR A 411 -2.77 26.63 9.71
CA TYR A 411 -3.09 25.34 10.33
C TYR A 411 -2.43 25.18 11.71
N LYS A 412 -1.17 25.61 11.86
CA LYS A 412 -0.46 25.64 13.16
C LYS A 412 -1.09 26.56 14.21
N LYS A 413 -1.94 27.51 13.79
CA LYS A 413 -2.62 28.45 14.70
C LYS A 413 -3.92 27.86 15.27
N TYR A 414 -4.39 26.70 14.81
CA TYR A 414 -5.64 26.12 15.29
C TYR A 414 -5.54 25.67 16.76
N PRO A 415 -6.55 26.00 17.61
CA PRO A 415 -6.52 25.68 19.03
C PRO A 415 -6.36 24.18 19.33
N THR A 416 -6.94 23.30 18.51
CA THR A 416 -6.80 21.84 18.63
C THR A 416 -5.37 21.37 18.34
N VAL A 417 -4.70 21.95 17.35
CA VAL A 417 -3.30 21.64 17.02
C VAL A 417 -2.36 22.18 18.10
N GLN A 418 -2.64 23.38 18.62
CA GLN A 418 -1.90 23.95 19.75
C GLN A 418 -2.15 23.18 21.06
N ALA A 419 -3.36 22.69 21.29
CA ALA A 419 -3.72 21.87 22.44
C ALA A 419 -3.03 20.51 22.38
N LEU A 420 -3.07 19.82 21.24
CA LEU A 420 -2.33 18.57 21.01
C LEU A 420 -0.83 18.78 21.20
N ARG A 421 -0.28 19.88 20.67
CA ARG A 421 1.14 20.21 20.83
C ARG A 421 1.49 20.47 22.29
N LYS A 422 0.65 21.19 23.03
CA LYS A 422 0.84 21.50 24.46
C LYS A 422 0.69 20.24 25.33
N GLU A 423 -0.22 19.35 24.97
CA GLU A 423 -0.44 18.05 25.62
C GLU A 423 0.74 17.11 25.35
N LEU A 424 1.28 17.10 24.13
CA LEU A 424 2.54 16.41 23.78
C LEU A 424 3.74 17.00 24.53
N GLU A 425 3.86 18.33 24.63
CA GLU A 425 4.92 19.00 25.37
C GLU A 425 4.84 18.75 26.90
N LEU A 426 3.64 18.61 27.45
CA LEU A 426 3.41 18.24 28.85
C LEU A 426 3.73 16.77 29.11
N THR A 427 3.26 15.87 28.25
CA THR A 427 3.56 14.44 28.31
C THR A 427 5.08 14.20 28.20
N ASN A 428 5.78 14.95 27.35
CA ASN A 428 7.23 14.84 27.22
C ASN A 428 7.99 15.37 28.44
N LYS A 429 7.50 16.43 29.10
CA LYS A 429 8.08 16.89 30.37
C LYS A 429 7.89 15.86 31.48
N GLU A 430 6.75 15.18 31.52
CA GLU A 430 6.50 14.11 32.49
C GLU A 430 7.37 12.88 32.22
N ILE A 431 7.54 12.46 30.96
CA ILE A 431 8.43 11.34 30.59
C ILE A 431 9.90 11.64 30.95
N ILE A 432 10.38 12.87 30.69
CA ILE A 432 11.76 13.28 31.05
C ILE A 432 11.96 13.38 32.58
N LEU A 433 10.88 13.61 33.34
CA LEU A 433 10.91 13.61 34.80
C LEU A 433 10.82 12.19 35.39
N ASP A 434 10.11 11.27 34.73
CA ASP A 434 9.98 9.87 35.13
C ASP A 434 11.22 9.04 34.78
N ASP A 435 11.93 9.37 33.70
CA ASP A 435 13.23 8.73 33.36
C ASP A 435 14.35 9.06 34.38
N LYS A 436 14.08 9.98 35.32
CA LYS A 436 14.93 10.32 36.47
C LYS A 436 14.44 9.73 37.79
N ARG A 437 13.34 8.97 37.82
CA ARG A 437 12.82 8.30 39.02
C ARG A 437 12.54 6.83 38.74
N GLU A 438 13.35 5.99 39.37
CA GLU A 438 13.23 4.54 39.59
C GLU A 438 12.06 3.78 38.93
N THR A 439 12.45 2.71 38.22
CA THR A 439 11.62 1.61 37.70
C THR A 439 10.38 1.30 38.54
N LYS A 440 9.21 1.68 38.03
CA LYS A 440 7.93 1.08 38.39
C LYS A 440 7.45 0.14 37.30
N THR A 441 7.06 -1.05 37.73
CA THR A 441 6.46 -2.11 36.93
C THR A 441 5.20 -1.57 36.23
N ILE A 442 5.23 -1.49 34.90
CA ILE A 442 4.08 -1.06 34.08
C ILE A 442 3.09 -2.23 33.98
N ASP A 443 1.83 -1.93 34.28
CA ASP A 443 0.68 -2.82 34.16
C ASP A 443 0.39 -3.12 32.69
N LYS A 444 0.59 -4.39 32.30
CA LYS A 444 0.53 -4.86 30.90
C LYS A 444 -0.89 -4.87 30.33
N ASP A 445 -1.92 -4.79 31.17
CA ASP A 445 -3.32 -4.93 30.75
C ASP A 445 -3.88 -3.68 30.05
N LYS A 446 -3.23 -2.51 30.17
CA LYS A 446 -3.64 -1.29 29.47
C LYS A 446 -3.10 -1.18 28.04
N ILE A 447 -2.00 -1.84 27.72
CA ILE A 447 -1.36 -1.78 26.39
C ILE A 447 -2.12 -2.65 25.36
N GLN A 448 -2.95 -3.58 25.82
CA GLN A 448 -3.60 -4.57 24.95
C GLN A 448 -4.82 -4.02 24.18
N LYS A 449 -5.35 -2.84 24.52
CA LYS A 449 -6.48 -2.21 23.82
C LYS A 449 -6.11 -1.44 22.55
N ASP A 450 -4.84 -1.10 22.35
CA ASP A 450 -4.40 -0.24 21.24
C ASP A 450 -3.77 -1.01 20.06
N ASN A 451 -3.84 -2.35 20.04
CA ASN A 451 -3.25 -3.18 18.97
C ASN A 451 -4.15 -3.38 17.74
N ASN A 452 -4.98 -2.40 17.38
CA ASN A 452 -5.65 -2.34 16.07
C ASN A 452 -4.69 -1.74 15.03
N TRP A 453 -3.65 -2.48 14.68
CA TRP A 453 -2.60 -2.15 13.70
C TRP A 453 -3.09 -1.98 12.24
N CYS A 454 -4.40 -1.91 12.00
CA CYS A 454 -4.99 -1.66 10.68
C CYS A 454 -5.57 -0.24 10.51
N ASP A 455 -5.48 0.61 11.53
CA ASP A 455 -6.12 1.92 11.47
C ASP A 455 -5.15 3.03 11.05
N MET A 456 -4.84 3.06 9.74
CA MET A 456 -4.31 4.24 9.03
C MET A 456 -5.38 5.36 8.91
N SER A 457 -6.28 5.49 9.90
CA SER A 457 -7.52 6.26 9.84
C SER A 457 -7.33 7.78 9.80
N ARG A 458 -6.12 8.30 10.08
CA ARG A 458 -5.88 9.75 10.11
C ARG A 458 -5.83 10.41 8.72
N ARG A 459 -5.71 9.65 7.63
CA ARG A 459 -5.83 10.16 6.24
C ARG A 459 -7.25 10.00 5.65
N GLU A 460 -8.24 9.55 6.42
CA GLU A 460 -9.58 9.19 5.91
C GLU A 460 -10.39 10.32 5.26
N ALA A 461 -9.97 11.57 5.37
CA ALA A 461 -10.75 12.72 4.89
C ALA A 461 -10.28 13.33 3.55
N THR A 462 -9.15 12.90 2.98
CA THR A 462 -8.69 13.48 1.70
C THR A 462 -8.60 12.42 0.61
N TRP A 463 -9.39 12.63 -0.44
CA TRP A 463 -9.44 11.86 -1.67
C TRP A 463 -8.20 12.03 -2.56
N ASN A 464 -7.27 12.84 -2.06
CA ASN A 464 -6.18 13.40 -2.83
C ASN A 464 -5.06 12.38 -3.07
N PHE A 465 -4.15 12.81 -3.92
CA PHE A 465 -2.77 12.40 -3.95
C PHE A 465 -1.96 13.37 -3.05
N PRO A 466 -2.28 13.55 -1.74
CA PRO A 466 -1.58 14.52 -0.94
C PRO A 466 -0.13 14.05 -0.88
N GLU A 467 0.78 14.94 -1.30
CA GLU A 467 2.22 14.67 -1.36
C GLU A 467 2.68 13.74 -2.48
N SER A 468 1.81 13.31 -3.41
CA SER A 468 2.30 12.60 -4.59
C SER A 468 2.88 13.56 -5.64
N ALA A 469 3.81 13.03 -6.42
CA ALA A 469 4.45 13.70 -7.53
C ALA A 469 4.52 12.76 -8.73
N LEU A 470 4.42 13.36 -9.92
CA LEU A 470 4.72 12.70 -11.16
C LEU A 470 6.20 12.93 -11.49
N TYR A 471 6.95 11.83 -11.55
CA TYR A 471 8.34 11.79 -12.00
C TYR A 471 8.37 11.32 -13.45
N VAL A 472 8.80 12.17 -14.38
CA VAL A 472 8.96 11.79 -15.79
C VAL A 472 10.42 11.87 -16.20
N ARG A 473 10.98 10.74 -16.64
CA ARG A 473 12.39 10.65 -17.07
C ARG A 473 12.66 11.53 -18.30
N VAL A 474 13.80 12.23 -18.33
CA VAL A 474 14.13 13.26 -19.35
C VAL A 474 15.22 12.81 -20.35
N ASP A 475 15.73 11.61 -20.21
CA ASP A 475 16.98 11.12 -20.83
C ASP A 475 16.97 11.00 -22.35
#